data_AF-A0A355F1F0-F1
#
_entry.id   AF-A0A355F1F0-F1
#
_cell.length_a   1.000
_cell.length_b   1.000
_cell.length_c   1.000
_cell.angle_alpha   90.00
_cell.angle_beta   90.00
_cell.angle_gamma   90.00
#
_symmetry.space_group_name_H-M   'P 1'
#
loop_
_entity.id
_entity.type
_entity.pdbx_description
1 polymer ?
#
loop_
_entity_poly.entity_id
_entity_poly.type
_entity_poly.pdbx_seq_one_letter_code
_entity_poly.pdbx_strand_id
1 'polypeptide(L)'
;LGGHSLLAVRLMARIEHVFGVKLPLSLLFEAPTLGRLAGAIQSAPERRSALVLLQAGGAGRPLFLAHPVGGGVFAYVDLAKRLAPERPVYGLQAVAEGDGRPATLEDLAAQYLARVREVQAEG
;
A
#
# COMPACT_ATOMS: atom_id res chain seq x y z
N LEU A 1 19.24 -27.47 11.47
CA LEU A 1 18.07 -27.18 10.59
C LEU A 1 17.01 -26.40 11.38
N GLY A 2 17.24 -25.11 11.60
CA GLY A 2 16.30 -24.20 12.27
C GLY A 2 16.93 -22.82 12.39
N GLY A 3 16.38 -21.82 11.70
CA GLY A 3 16.91 -20.44 11.68
C GLY A 3 16.85 -19.74 10.32
N HIS A 4 17.06 -20.47 9.22
CA HIS A 4 17.10 -19.90 7.87
C HIS A 4 15.70 -19.56 7.31
N SER A 5 14.69 -20.38 7.63
CA SER A 5 13.32 -20.19 7.14
C SER A 5 12.64 -18.97 7.76
N LEU A 6 12.89 -18.68 9.04
CA LEU A 6 12.30 -17.50 9.69
C LEU A 6 12.93 -16.20 9.17
N LEU A 7 14.24 -16.19 8.92
CA LEU A 7 14.91 -15.04 8.31
C LEU A 7 14.40 -14.79 6.89
N ALA A 8 14.20 -15.85 6.11
CA ALA A 8 13.61 -15.76 4.77
C ALA A 8 12.16 -15.23 4.83
N VAL A 9 11.33 -15.73 5.74
CA VAL A 9 9.97 -15.19 5.96
C VAL A 9 9.99 -13.72 6.36
N ARG A 10 10.90 -13.30 7.27
CA ARG A 10 11.05 -11.90 7.67
C ARG A 10 11.53 -11.01 6.52
N LEU A 11 12.44 -11.51 5.68
CA LEU A 11 12.88 -10.83 4.46
C LEU A 11 11.72 -10.62 3.49
N MET A 12 10.95 -11.68 3.21
CA MET A 12 9.80 -11.60 2.31
C MET A 12 8.72 -10.64 2.83
N ALA A 13 8.42 -10.70 4.14
CA ALA A 13 7.51 -9.75 4.77
C ALA A 13 8.02 -8.31 4.70
N ARG A 14 9.35 -8.10 4.81
CA ARG A 14 9.95 -6.77 4.66
C ARG A 14 9.90 -6.27 3.22
N ILE A 15 10.11 -7.14 2.23
CA ILE A 15 9.98 -6.82 0.80
C ILE A 15 8.53 -6.42 0.50
N GLU A 16 7.56 -7.20 0.97
CA GLU A 16 6.14 -6.90 0.80
C GLU A 16 5.77 -5.55 1.45
N HIS A 17 6.23 -5.30 2.67
CA HIS A 17 5.99 -4.04 3.37
C HIS A 17 6.63 -2.82 2.68
N VAL A 18 7.84 -2.96 2.13
CA VAL A 18 8.58 -1.82 1.55
C VAL A 18 8.16 -1.55 0.10
N PHE A 19 7.96 -2.60 -0.70
CA PHE A 19 7.74 -2.49 -2.14
C PHE A 19 6.27 -2.68 -2.54
N GLY A 20 5.42 -3.25 -1.68
CA GLY A 20 4.02 -3.56 -1.99
C GLY A 20 3.86 -4.74 -2.95
N VAL A 21 4.89 -5.58 -3.07
CA VAL A 21 4.88 -6.78 -3.93
C VAL A 21 4.99 -8.02 -3.07
N LYS A 22 4.14 -9.00 -3.36
CA LYS A 22 4.16 -10.29 -2.67
C LYS A 22 4.80 -11.33 -3.59
N LEU A 23 6.02 -11.70 -3.26
CA LEU A 23 6.81 -12.69 -3.98
C LEU A 23 6.67 -14.07 -3.31
N PRO A 24 6.73 -15.18 -4.07
CA PRO A 24 6.74 -16.51 -3.50
C PRO A 24 8.07 -16.78 -2.78
N LEU A 25 8.02 -17.48 -1.64
CA LEU A 25 9.22 -17.81 -0.86
C LEU A 25 10.22 -18.65 -1.65
N SER A 26 9.74 -19.47 -2.61
CA SER A 26 10.59 -20.29 -3.48
C SER A 26 11.58 -19.44 -4.29
N LEU A 27 11.23 -18.19 -4.59
CA LEU A 27 12.06 -17.28 -5.38
C LEU A 27 13.39 -16.93 -4.68
N LEU A 28 13.45 -16.97 -3.35
CA LEU A 28 14.71 -16.80 -2.60
C LEU A 28 15.67 -17.98 -2.82
N PHE A 29 15.15 -19.17 -3.12
CA PHE A 29 15.94 -20.37 -3.37
C PHE A 29 16.25 -20.55 -4.85
N GLU A 30 15.32 -20.19 -5.73
CA GLU A 30 15.49 -20.24 -7.20
C GLU A 30 16.37 -19.11 -7.74
N ALA A 31 16.43 -17.98 -7.04
CA ALA A 31 17.18 -16.79 -7.44
C ALA A 31 17.96 -16.18 -6.25
N PRO A 32 19.02 -16.85 -5.75
CA PRO A 32 19.74 -16.47 -4.52
C PRO A 32 20.74 -15.32 -4.75
N THR A 33 20.41 -14.35 -5.61
CA THR A 33 21.22 -13.15 -5.83
C THR A 33 20.37 -11.89 -5.73
N LEU A 34 20.96 -10.81 -5.21
CA LEU A 34 20.28 -9.53 -5.06
C LEU A 34 19.76 -9.00 -6.39
N GLY A 35 20.52 -9.14 -7.48
CA GLY A 35 20.12 -8.66 -8.81
C GLY A 35 18.87 -9.36 -9.34
N ARG A 36 18.75 -10.68 -9.16
CA ARG A 36 17.57 -11.43 -9.61
C ARG A 36 16.36 -11.17 -8.72
N LEU A 37 16.56 -11.06 -7.41
CA LEU A 37 15.50 -10.68 -6.48
C LEU A 37 14.98 -9.26 -6.77
N ALA A 38 15.86 -8.31 -7.06
CA ALA A 38 15.49 -6.96 -7.48
C ALA A 38 14.71 -6.95 -8.80
N GLY A 39 15.15 -7.74 -9.79
CA GLY A 39 14.41 -7.91 -11.05
C GLY A 39 13.00 -8.48 -10.83
N ALA A 40 12.86 -9.49 -9.97
CA ALA A 40 11.57 -10.07 -9.63
C ALA A 40 10.64 -9.07 -8.90
N ILE A 41 11.19 -8.21 -8.04
CA ILE A 41 10.44 -7.12 -7.39
C ILE A 41 9.91 -6.14 -8.44
N GLN A 42 10.72 -5.77 -9.43
CA GLN A 42 10.33 -4.84 -10.50
C GLN A 42 9.29 -5.43 -11.46
N SER A 43 9.34 -6.74 -11.72
CA SER A 43 8.40 -7.42 -12.62
C SER A 43 7.12 -7.90 -11.93
N ALA A 44 7.06 -7.87 -10.59
CA ALA A 44 5.90 -8.34 -9.87
C ALA A 44 4.74 -7.35 -10.01
N PRO A 45 3.51 -7.83 -10.25
CA PRO A 45 2.34 -6.96 -10.21
C PRO A 45 2.23 -6.35 -8.80
N GLU A 46 2.29 -5.02 -8.73
CA GLU A 46 2.08 -4.29 -7.49
C GLU A 46 0.69 -4.60 -6.95
N ARG A 47 0.61 -5.27 -5.79
CA ARG A 47 -0.63 -5.33 -5.01
C ARG A 47 -0.68 -4.09 -4.13
N ARG A 48 -0.69 -2.92 -4.77
CA ARG A 48 -0.94 -1.67 -4.06
C ARG A 48 -2.45 -1.46 -4.02
N SER A 49 -2.99 -1.33 -2.82
CA SER A 49 -4.35 -0.83 -2.65
C SER A 49 -4.34 0.67 -2.90
N ALA A 50 -5.31 1.20 -3.64
CA ALA A 50 -5.52 2.64 -3.73
C ALA A 50 -5.85 3.25 -2.36
N LEU A 51 -6.39 2.48 -1.42
CA LEU A 51 -6.68 2.91 -0.05
C LEU A 51 -5.72 2.28 0.97
N VAL A 52 -5.07 3.11 1.76
CA VAL A 52 -4.07 2.72 2.77
C VAL A 52 -4.49 3.25 4.14
N LEU A 53 -4.59 2.39 5.15
CA LEU A 53 -4.73 2.84 6.52
C LEU A 53 -3.37 3.40 7.01
N LEU A 54 -3.28 4.73 7.13
CA LEU A 54 -2.04 5.39 7.58
C LEU A 54 -1.85 5.26 9.08
N GLN A 55 -2.93 5.42 9.84
CA GLN A 55 -2.98 5.19 11.28
C GLN A 55 -4.36 4.71 11.69
N ALA A 56 -4.39 3.59 12.41
CA ALA A 56 -5.55 3.21 13.22
C ALA A 56 -5.74 4.25 14.32
N GLY A 57 -6.99 4.53 14.70
CA GLY A 57 -7.29 5.63 15.60
C GLY A 57 -8.57 5.44 16.40
N GLY A 58 -8.99 6.50 17.07
CA GLY A 58 -10.25 6.57 17.83
C GLY A 58 -11.48 6.32 16.95
N ALA A 59 -12.67 6.23 17.57
CA ALA A 59 -13.90 5.87 16.87
C ALA A 59 -14.57 7.03 16.10
N GLY A 60 -13.91 8.19 15.98
CA GLY A 60 -14.42 9.33 15.23
C GLY A 60 -14.52 9.08 13.72
N ARG A 61 -15.22 9.97 13.00
CA ARG A 61 -15.42 9.84 11.55
C ARG A 61 -14.07 9.76 10.82
N PRO A 62 -13.82 8.72 9.99
CA PRO A 62 -12.57 8.57 9.27
C PRO A 62 -12.18 9.82 8.46
N LEU A 63 -10.89 10.10 8.41
CA LEU A 63 -10.32 11.12 7.53
C LEU A 63 -9.60 10.45 6.35
N PHE A 64 -9.92 10.88 5.13
CA PHE A 64 -9.30 10.39 3.90
C PHE A 64 -8.44 11.50 3.27
N LEU A 65 -7.19 11.18 2.93
CA LEU A 65 -6.21 12.12 2.37
C LEU A 65 -5.78 11.67 0.98
N ALA A 66 -6.13 12.44 -0.05
CA ALA A 66 -5.69 12.20 -1.43
C ALA A 66 -4.20 12.50 -1.60
N HIS A 67 -3.50 11.68 -2.39
CA HIS A 67 -2.08 11.87 -2.64
C HIS A 67 -1.76 13.25 -3.28
N PRO A 68 -0.60 13.85 -2.99
CA PRO A 68 -0.04 14.95 -3.77
C PRO A 68 0.45 14.47 -5.14
N VAL A 69 0.98 15.38 -5.97
CA VAL A 69 1.44 15.09 -7.35
C VAL A 69 2.37 13.85 -7.47
N GLY A 70 3.10 13.50 -6.41
CA GLY A 70 3.98 12.33 -6.37
C GLY A 70 3.29 10.96 -6.26
N GLY A 71 1.95 10.89 -6.17
CA GLY A 71 1.20 9.63 -6.20
C GLY A 71 1.16 8.85 -4.88
N GLY A 72 2.13 9.03 -3.99
CA GLY A 72 2.19 8.36 -2.69
C GLY A 72 1.64 9.21 -1.53
N VAL A 73 1.21 8.56 -0.44
CA VAL A 73 0.59 9.20 0.73
C VAL A 73 1.54 9.38 1.92
N PHE A 74 2.83 9.07 1.76
CA PHE A 74 3.83 9.13 2.83
C PHE A 74 4.01 10.53 3.43
N ALA A 75 3.72 11.58 2.66
CA ALA A 75 3.76 12.96 3.14
C ALA A 75 2.81 13.22 4.33
N TYR A 76 1.81 12.36 4.55
CA TYR A 76 0.81 12.52 5.59
C TYR A 76 1.06 11.70 6.86
N VAL A 77 2.14 10.91 6.94
CA VAL A 77 2.36 9.98 8.06
C VAL A 77 2.40 10.68 9.42
N ASP A 78 3.11 11.81 9.53
CA ASP A 78 3.23 12.53 10.80
C ASP A 78 1.95 13.29 11.17
N LEU A 79 1.19 13.74 10.18
CA LEU A 79 -0.15 14.30 10.38
C LEU A 79 -1.11 13.22 10.90
N ALA A 80 -1.10 12.04 10.27
CA ALA A 80 -1.96 10.92 10.63
C ALA A 80 -1.76 10.50 12.09
N LYS A 81 -0.50 10.43 12.57
CA LYS A 81 -0.18 10.10 13.98
C LYS A 81 -0.78 11.08 14.97
N ARG A 82 -0.86 12.37 14.63
CA ARG A 82 -1.38 13.41 15.52
C ARG A 82 -2.91 13.41 15.58
N LEU A 83 -3.57 13.01 14.50
CA LEU A 83 -5.04 12.93 14.41
C LEU A 83 -5.60 11.57 14.87
N ALA A 84 -4.76 10.53 14.85
CA ALA A 84 -5.12 9.16 15.23
C ALA A 84 -5.85 9.04 16.57
N PRO A 85 -5.51 9.78 17.65
CA PRO A 85 -6.24 9.66 18.92
C PRO A 85 -7.75 9.91 18.80
N GLU A 86 -8.19 10.72 17.84
CA GLU A 86 -9.61 11.06 17.66
C GLU A 86 -10.33 10.20 16.62
N ARG A 87 -9.64 9.84 15.53
CA ARG A 87 -10.25 9.21 14.34
C ARG A 87 -9.23 8.39 13.55
N PRO A 88 -9.65 7.38 12.78
CA PRO A 88 -8.74 6.68 11.89
C PRO A 88 -8.41 7.57 10.68
N VAL A 89 -7.19 7.43 10.15
CA VAL A 89 -6.71 8.23 9.01
C VAL A 89 -6.27 7.29 7.89
N TYR A 90 -6.88 7.48 6.73
CA TYR A 90 -6.61 6.75 5.50
C TYR A 90 -5.98 7.66 4.44
N GLY A 91 -5.09 7.10 3.64
CA GLY A 91 -4.52 7.72 2.45
C GLY A 91 -5.08 7.08 1.19
N LEU A 92 -5.33 7.90 0.17
CA LEU A 92 -5.68 7.49 -1.18
C LEU A 92 -4.47 7.70 -2.09
N GLN A 93 -3.80 6.63 -2.49
CA GLN A 93 -2.60 6.66 -3.33
C GLN A 93 -2.92 6.38 -4.79
N ALA A 94 -2.14 6.93 -5.71
CA ALA A 94 -2.24 6.65 -7.13
C ALA A 94 -1.71 5.24 -7.40
N VAL A 95 -2.62 4.33 -7.74
CA VAL A 95 -2.28 2.99 -8.23
C VAL A 95 -2.82 2.87 -9.64
N ALA A 96 -2.05 2.21 -10.52
CA ALA A 96 -2.60 1.78 -11.80
C ALA A 96 -3.50 0.56 -11.53
N GLU A 97 -4.82 0.75 -11.62
CA GLU A 97 -5.80 -0.33 -11.54
C GLU A 97 -6.32 -0.65 -12.95
N GLY A 98 -6.41 -1.93 -13.32
CA GLY A 98 -6.97 -2.36 -14.60
C GLY A 98 -6.22 -1.81 -15.83
N ASP A 99 -6.96 -1.19 -16.75
CA ASP A 99 -6.52 -0.83 -18.11
C ASP A 99 -5.54 0.36 -18.19
N GLY A 100 -5.18 0.96 -17.05
CA GLY A 100 -4.17 2.03 -17.00
C GLY A 100 -4.46 3.11 -15.97
N ARG A 101 -3.86 4.28 -16.17
CA ARG A 101 -4.11 5.46 -15.34
C ARG A 101 -5.47 6.09 -15.70
N PRO A 102 -6.19 6.67 -14.73
CA PRO A 102 -7.43 7.38 -15.02
C PRO A 102 -7.20 8.49 -16.04
N ALA A 103 -8.12 8.62 -16.99
CA ALA A 103 -8.02 9.59 -18.08
C ALA A 103 -8.32 11.02 -17.60
N THR A 104 -9.17 11.17 -16.58
CA THR A 104 -9.58 12.44 -15.99
C THR A 104 -9.44 12.46 -14.47
N LEU A 105 -9.50 13.67 -13.87
CA LEU A 105 -9.52 13.83 -12.42
C LEU A 105 -10.81 13.27 -11.81
N GLU A 106 -11.92 13.41 -12.54
CA GLU A 106 -13.23 12.88 -12.19
C GLU A 106 -13.23 11.35 -12.14
N ASP A 107 -12.56 10.70 -13.09
CA ASP A 107 -12.38 9.24 -13.06
C ASP A 107 -11.57 8.81 -11.84
N LEU A 108 -10.49 9.53 -11.53
CA LEU A 108 -9.68 9.27 -10.34
C LEU A 108 -10.50 9.46 -9.06
N ALA A 109 -11.30 10.53 -8.98
CA ALA A 109 -12.17 10.79 -7.85
C ALA A 109 -13.25 9.70 -7.67
N ALA A 110 -13.83 9.21 -8.77
CA ALA A 110 -14.79 8.11 -8.75
C ALA A 110 -14.16 6.80 -8.26
N GLN A 111 -12.94 6.48 -8.72
CA GLN A 111 -12.18 5.32 -8.23
C GLN A 111 -11.90 5.43 -6.73
N TYR A 112 -11.48 6.61 -6.26
CA TYR A 112 -11.27 6.85 -4.83
C TYR A 112 -12.54 6.76 -4.01
N LEU A 113 -13.64 7.31 -4.51
CA LEU A 113 -14.92 7.24 -3.82
C LEU A 113 -15.41 5.79 -3.66
N ALA A 114 -15.17 4.93 -4.66
CA ALA A 114 -15.48 3.50 -4.55
C ALA A 114 -14.73 2.86 -3.38
N ARG A 115 -13.44 3.17 -3.22
CA ARG A 115 -12.63 2.68 -2.10
C ARG A 115 -13.05 3.28 -0.75
N VAL A 116 -13.34 4.58 -0.70
CA VAL A 116 -13.83 5.25 0.52
C VAL A 116 -15.10 4.58 1.04
N ARG A 117 -16.02 4.21 0.13
CA ARG A 117 -17.28 3.55 0.46
C ARG A 117 -17.13 2.13 1.02
N GLU A 118 -15.98 1.48 0.81
CA GLU A 118 -15.68 0.19 1.43
C GLU A 118 -15.46 0.33 2.96
N VAL A 119 -15.04 1.51 3.42
CA VAL A 119 -14.82 1.81 4.85
C VAL A 119 -15.98 2.61 5.44
N GLN A 120 -16.51 3.57 4.70
CA GLN A 120 -17.61 4.43 5.12
C GLN A 120 -18.67 4.48 4.01
N ALA A 121 -19.67 3.61 4.12
CA ALA A 121 -20.72 3.46 3.09
C ALA A 121 -21.55 4.74 2.89
N GLU A 122 -21.79 5.49 3.97
CA GLU A 122 -22.65 6.68 4.02
C GLU A 122 -22.08 7.77 4.96
N GLY A 123 -22.58 9.01 4.81
CA GLY A 123 -22.34 10.12 5.74
C GLY A 123 -21.26 11.12 5.36
#